data_AF-A0A2T0UB65-F1
#
_entry.id   AF-A0A2T0UB65-F1
#
_cell.length_a   1.000
_cell.length_b   1.000
_cell.length_c   1.000
_cell.angle_alpha   90.00
_cell.angle_beta   90.00
_cell.angle_gamma   90.00
#
_symmetry.space_group_name_H-M   'P 1'
#
loop_
_entity.id
_entity.type
_entity.pdbx_description
1 polymer ?
#
loop_
_entity_poly.entity_id
_entity_poly.type
_entity_poly.pdbx_seq_one_letter_code
_entity_poly.pdbx_strand_id
1 'polypeptide(L)'
;MFDKVLDLVNQHISNNPEIAKLVPPGQQEDVNREVASGVNDGLKNSFTSGGIGGMLSSLTGGAGNGDMSENIAKAVADRLQGKFGLSPEVIQKIANAIPGIIQKLRG
;
A
#
# COMPACT_ATOMS: atom_id res chain seq x y z
N MET A 1 -14.53 5.82 1.10
CA MET A 1 -13.19 6.13 0.54
C MET A 1 -12.43 4.85 0.21
N PHE A 2 -12.42 3.87 1.11
CA PHE A 2 -11.89 2.52 0.85
C PHE A 2 -12.30 1.93 -0.51
N ASP A 3 -13.59 2.01 -0.90
CA ASP A 3 -14.05 1.46 -2.18
C ASP A 3 -13.37 2.10 -3.40
N LYS A 4 -13.08 3.41 -3.35
CA LYS A 4 -12.31 4.10 -4.40
C LYS A 4 -10.85 3.65 -4.42
N VAL A 5 -10.25 3.43 -3.24
CA VAL A 5 -8.89 2.89 -3.15
C VAL A 5 -8.84 1.49 -3.73
N LEU A 6 -9.81 0.65 -3.36
CA LEU A 6 -9.94 -0.73 -3.85
C LEU A 6 -10.13 -0.77 -5.36
N ASP A 7 -10.97 0.11 -5.92
CA ASP A 7 -11.15 0.23 -7.36
C ASP A 7 -9.84 0.61 -8.08
N LEU A 8 -9.10 1.61 -7.57
CA LEU A 8 -7.82 2.02 -8.15
C LEU A 8 -6.74 0.92 -8.05
N VAL A 9 -6.70 0.19 -6.93
CA VAL A 9 -5.82 -0.96 -6.73
C VAL A 9 -6.18 -2.09 -7.68
N ASN A 10 -7.47 -2.44 -7.78
CA ASN A 10 -7.98 -3.43 -8.71
C ASN A 10 -7.61 -3.08 -10.15
N GLN A 11 -7.86 -1.83 -10.59
CA GLN A 11 -7.46 -1.37 -11.91
C GLN A 11 -5.95 -1.52 -12.11
N HIS A 12 -5.12 -1.15 -11.13
CA HIS A 12 -3.68 -1.26 -11.29
C HIS A 12 -3.21 -2.72 -11.37
N ILE A 13 -3.75 -3.61 -10.54
CA ILE A 13 -3.33 -5.02 -10.48
C ILE A 13 -3.88 -5.80 -11.68
N SER A 14 -5.14 -5.58 -12.08
CA SER A 14 -5.74 -6.18 -13.27
C SER A 14 -5.08 -5.70 -14.56
N ASN A 15 -4.62 -4.45 -14.62
CA ASN A 15 -3.88 -3.92 -15.78
C ASN A 15 -2.40 -4.33 -15.80
N ASN A 16 -1.90 -4.98 -14.75
CA ASN A 16 -0.53 -5.49 -14.67
C ASN A 16 -0.52 -7.02 -14.64
N PRO A 17 -0.47 -7.68 -15.82
CA PRO A 17 -0.48 -9.15 -15.90
C PRO A 17 0.73 -9.78 -15.20
N GLU A 18 1.83 -9.04 -15.02
CA GLU A 18 2.98 -9.48 -14.22
C GLU A 18 2.65 -9.59 -12.73
N ILE A 19 1.83 -8.69 -12.17
CA ILE A 19 1.39 -8.77 -10.77
C ILE A 19 0.38 -9.91 -10.64
N ALA A 20 -0.60 -9.98 -11.55
CA ALA A 20 -1.63 -11.01 -11.54
C ALA A 20 -1.05 -12.45 -11.61
N LYS A 21 0.07 -12.64 -12.31
CA LYS A 21 0.76 -13.94 -12.41
C LYS A 21 1.52 -14.35 -11.15
N LEU A 22 1.88 -13.39 -10.31
CA LEU A 22 2.72 -13.61 -9.13
C LEU A 22 1.89 -13.62 -7.83
N VAL A 23 0.62 -13.23 -7.90
CA VAL A 23 -0.33 -13.42 -6.80
C VAL A 23 -0.91 -14.83 -6.88
N PRO A 24 -0.96 -15.59 -5.77
CA PRO A 24 -1.52 -16.94 -5.77
C PRO A 24 -2.95 -16.97 -6.33
N PRO A 25 -3.29 -17.98 -7.15
CA PRO A 25 -4.64 -18.12 -7.70
C PRO A 25 -5.67 -18.23 -6.56
N GLY A 26 -6.70 -17.40 -6.61
CA GLY A 26 -7.73 -17.29 -5.56
C GLY A 26 -7.43 -16.27 -4.45
N GLN A 27 -6.23 -15.69 -4.37
CA GLN A 27 -5.87 -14.67 -3.36
C GLN A 27 -5.82 -13.25 -3.92
N GLN A 28 -6.13 -13.07 -5.21
CA GLN A 28 -6.02 -11.77 -5.86
C GLN A 28 -6.95 -10.73 -5.24
N GLU A 29 -8.19 -11.10 -4.93
CA GLU A 29 -9.14 -10.20 -4.28
C GLU A 29 -8.68 -9.84 -2.86
N ASP A 30 -8.16 -10.80 -2.10
CA ASP A 30 -7.63 -10.59 -0.76
C ASP A 30 -6.39 -9.68 -0.75
N VAL A 31 -5.46 -9.89 -1.70
CA VAL A 31 -4.29 -9.02 -1.89
C VAL A 31 -4.73 -7.60 -2.21
N ASN A 32 -5.65 -7.44 -3.16
CA ASN A 32 -6.17 -6.12 -3.55
C ASN A 32 -6.85 -5.42 -2.36
N ARG A 33 -7.62 -6.17 -1.57
CA ARG A 33 -8.29 -5.69 -0.35
C ARG A 33 -7.30 -5.27 0.73
N GLU A 34 -6.22 -6.02 0.92
CA GLU A 34 -5.19 -5.69 1.89
C GLU A 34 -4.42 -4.43 1.49
N VAL A 35 -4.04 -4.31 0.22
CA VAL A 35 -3.40 -3.11 -0.33
C VAL A 35 -4.31 -1.90 -0.12
N ALA A 36 -5.58 -2.02 -0.51
CA ALA A 36 -6.55 -0.95 -0.33
C ALA A 36 -6.74 -0.59 1.15
N SER A 37 -6.70 -1.58 2.04
CA SER A 37 -6.82 -1.35 3.49
C SER A 37 -5.60 -0.61 4.00
N GLY A 38 -4.38 -1.05 3.66
CA GLY A 38 -3.16 -0.39 4.09
C GLY A 38 -3.04 1.05 3.59
N VAL A 39 -3.45 1.31 2.34
CA VAL A 39 -3.51 2.66 1.80
C VAL A 39 -4.55 3.52 2.52
N ASN A 40 -5.76 2.99 2.74
CA ASN A 40 -6.83 3.71 3.43
C ASN A 40 -6.52 3.96 4.91
N ASP A 41 -5.92 2.99 5.60
CA ASP A 41 -5.47 3.12 6.99
C ASP A 41 -4.34 4.14 7.10
N GLY A 42 -3.39 4.10 6.17
CA GLY A 42 -2.29 5.05 6.06
C GLY A 42 -2.79 6.48 5.84
N LEU A 43 -3.71 6.66 4.89
CA LEU A 43 -4.37 7.94 4.64
C LEU A 43 -5.10 8.45 5.87
N LYS A 44 -5.95 7.62 6.49
CA LYS A 44 -6.69 7.97 7.71
C LYS A 44 -5.73 8.41 8.81
N ASN A 45 -4.71 7.61 9.10
CA ASN A 45 -3.71 7.91 10.11
C ASN A 45 -3.00 9.23 9.85
N SER A 46 -2.67 9.55 8.59
CA SER A 46 -2.08 10.84 8.24
C SER A 46 -3.03 12.03 8.39
N PHE A 47 -4.35 11.83 8.27
CA PHE A 47 -5.35 12.89 8.48
C PHE A 47 -5.68 13.12 9.97
N THR A 48 -5.67 12.09 10.82
CA THR A 48 -6.20 12.20 12.19
C THR A 48 -5.27 12.82 13.23
N SER A 49 -3.95 12.76 13.07
CA SER A 49 -2.96 13.24 14.05
C SER A 49 -1.58 13.04 13.41
N GLY A 50 -0.56 13.89 13.54
CA GLY A 50 -0.11 14.44 14.82
C GLY A 50 0.28 13.36 15.85
N GLY A 51 0.16 12.08 15.50
CA GLY A 51 0.11 10.97 16.43
C GLY A 51 -0.70 9.83 15.82
N ILE A 52 -0.32 8.58 15.99
CA ILE A 52 0.13 8.01 17.24
C ILE A 52 1.64 7.73 17.10
N GLY A 53 2.39 7.63 18.20
CA GLY A 53 3.84 7.41 18.20
C GLY A 53 4.39 6.14 17.50
N GLY A 54 3.74 5.57 16.47
CA GLY A 54 4.15 4.37 15.73
C GLY A 54 4.74 4.65 14.34
N MET A 55 4.36 5.74 13.68
CA MET A 55 5.24 6.31 12.66
C MET A 55 6.46 6.95 13.33
N LEU A 56 6.68 6.93 14.65
CA LEU A 56 7.88 7.46 15.37
C LEU A 56 8.63 6.41 16.22
N SER A 57 8.35 5.14 15.97
CA SER A 57 9.44 4.21 15.77
C SER A 57 9.89 4.21 14.30
N SER A 58 9.51 5.22 13.50
CA SER A 58 9.35 5.35 12.02
C SER A 58 10.25 4.57 11.07
N LEU A 59 11.40 4.20 11.59
CA LEU A 59 12.76 4.17 11.07
C LEU A 59 13.68 3.99 12.31
N THR A 60 13.22 4.38 13.52
CA THR A 60 13.86 4.47 14.86
C THR A 60 15.23 5.16 14.94
N GLY A 61 15.95 5.36 13.84
CA GLY A 61 17.25 6.04 13.83
C GLY A 61 17.64 6.69 12.50
N GLY A 62 16.78 6.67 11.48
CA GLY A 62 17.07 7.28 10.18
C GLY A 62 16.19 8.51 9.95
N ALA A 63 16.82 9.67 9.96
CA ALA A 63 16.23 10.93 9.53
C ALA A 63 15.59 10.82 8.13
N GLY A 64 14.42 11.42 7.94
CA GLY A 64 13.91 11.64 6.60
C GLY A 64 12.50 12.20 6.60
N ASN A 65 12.34 13.37 6.00
CA ASN A 65 11.08 13.86 5.44
C ASN A 65 10.62 12.91 4.30
N GLY A 66 10.36 11.64 4.61
CA GLY A 66 9.91 10.65 3.63
C GLY A 66 8.47 10.93 3.27
N ASP A 67 8.20 11.00 1.96
CA ASP A 67 6.87 11.29 1.43
C ASP A 67 5.81 10.38 2.08
N MET A 68 4.67 10.93 2.45
CA MET A 68 3.55 10.19 3.03
C MET A 68 3.20 8.94 2.21
N SER A 69 3.28 9.02 0.89
CA SER A 69 3.08 7.90 -0.02
C SER A 69 4.10 6.79 0.13
N GLU A 70 5.36 7.11 0.44
CA GLU A 70 6.44 6.15 0.62
C GLU A 70 6.27 5.37 1.92
N ASN A 71 5.85 6.04 2.99
CA ASN A 71 5.52 5.40 4.27
C ASN A 71 4.31 4.45 4.16
N ILE A 72 3.29 4.88 3.43
CA ILE A 72 2.12 4.03 3.13
C ILE A 72 2.53 2.84 2.28
N ALA A 73 3.38 3.06 1.28
CA ALA A 73 3.88 2.00 0.41
C ALA A 73 4.67 0.94 1.20
N LYS A 74 5.53 1.39 2.12
CA LYS A 74 6.28 0.50 3.02
C LYS A 74 5.34 -0.30 3.94
N ALA A 75 4.35 0.35 4.55
CA ALA A 75 3.40 -0.35 5.42
C ALA A 75 2.57 -1.41 4.67
N VAL A 76 2.17 -1.12 3.43
CA VAL A 76 1.49 -2.09 2.56
C VAL A 76 2.44 -3.24 2.19
N ALA A 77 3.69 -2.92 1.83
CA ALA A 77 4.70 -3.91 1.49
C ALA A 77 4.94 -4.90 2.63
N ASP A 78 5.11 -4.42 3.87
CA ASP A 78 5.32 -5.26 5.05
C ASP A 78 4.10 -6.17 5.32
N ARG A 79 2.87 -5.69 5.09
CA ARG A 79 1.64 -6.50 5.22
C ARG A 79 1.55 -7.57 4.15
N LEU A 80 1.87 -7.23 2.90
CA LEU A 80 1.84 -8.18 1.78
C LEU A 80 2.88 -9.27 1.95
N GLN A 81 4.09 -8.90 2.37
CA GLN A 81 5.14 -9.85 2.69
C GLN A 81 4.71 -10.77 3.84
N GLY A 82 4.21 -10.20 4.94
CA GLY A 82 3.86 -10.95 6.14
C GLY A 82 2.61 -11.84 6.00
N LYS A 83 1.57 -11.38 5.30
CA LYS A 83 0.29 -12.10 5.18
C LYS A 83 0.23 -13.04 3.99
N PHE A 84 0.80 -12.65 2.86
CA PHE A 84 0.67 -13.36 1.60
C PHE A 84 1.98 -13.97 1.11
N GLY A 85 3.12 -13.68 1.77
CA GLY A 85 4.42 -14.20 1.36
C GLY A 85 4.80 -13.80 -0.06
N LEU A 86 4.30 -12.65 -0.55
CA LEU A 86 4.54 -12.22 -1.93
C LEU A 86 6.02 -11.97 -2.17
N SER A 87 6.47 -12.19 -3.42
CA SER A 87 7.84 -11.93 -3.79
C SER A 87 8.17 -10.42 -3.72
N PRO A 88 9.43 -10.05 -3.45
CA PRO A 88 9.85 -8.64 -3.39
C PRO A 88 9.51 -7.86 -4.67
N GLU A 89 9.55 -8.50 -5.85
CA GLU A 89 9.18 -7.89 -7.12
C GLU A 89 7.71 -7.46 -7.17
N VAL A 90 6.79 -8.30 -6.69
CA VAL A 90 5.35 -7.97 -6.62
C VAL A 90 5.11 -6.83 -5.68
N ILE A 91 5.72 -6.93 -4.50
CA ILE A 91 5.63 -5.93 -3.44
C ILE A 91 6.12 -4.57 -3.96
N GLN A 92 7.26 -4.55 -4.66
CA GLN A 92 7.81 -3.33 -5.25
C GLN A 92 6.88 -2.72 -6.30
N LYS A 93 6.30 -3.54 -7.19
CA LYS A 93 5.35 -3.05 -8.20
C LYS A 93 4.10 -2.43 -7.55
N ILE A 94 3.54 -3.09 -6.53
CA ILE A 94 2.40 -2.56 -5.78
C ILE A 94 2.77 -1.29 -5.02
N ALA A 95 3.93 -1.28 -4.35
CA ALA A 95 4.45 -0.12 -3.62
C ALA A 95 4.61 1.10 -4.54
N ASN A 96 5.12 0.91 -5.76
CA ASN A 96 5.29 1.98 -6.74
C ASN A 96 3.96 2.52 -7.29
N ALA A 97 2.87 1.76 -7.19
CA ALA A 97 1.54 2.19 -7.60
C ALA A 97 0.88 3.15 -6.59
N ILE A 98 1.26 3.03 -5.31
CA ILE A 98 0.62 3.73 -4.20
C ILE A 98 0.70 5.27 -4.31
N PRO A 99 1.84 5.89 -4.68
CA PRO A 99 1.89 7.33 -4.93
C PRO A 99 0.86 7.79 -5.97
N GLY A 100 0.72 7.07 -7.09
CA GLY A 100 -0.25 7.39 -8.14
C GLY A 100 -1.70 7.19 -7.68
N ILE A 101 -1.97 6.19 -6.84
CA ILE A 101 -3.29 5.97 -6.23
C ILE A 101 -3.63 7.14 -5.28
N ILE A 102 -2.70 7.54 -4.43
CA ILE A 102 -2.90 8.66 -3.48
C ILE A 102 -3.12 9.97 -4.23
N GLN A 103 -2.35 10.25 -5.29
CA GLN A 103 -2.55 11.43 -6.12
C GLN A 103 -3.94 11.47 -6.75
N LYS A 104 -4.44 10.34 -7.29
CA LYS A 104 -5.80 10.23 -7.84
C LYS A 104 -6.90 10.38 -6.80
N LEU A 105 -6.63 10.07 -5.53
CA LEU A 105 -7.60 10.24 -4.43
C LEU A 105 -7.66 11.68 -3.91
N ARG A 106 -6.59 12.46 -4.12
CA ARG A 106 -6.50 13.88 -3.75
C ARG A 106 -6.93 14.84 -4.86
N GLY A 107 -6.94 14.38 -6.10
CA GLY A 107 -7.37 15.11 -7.29
C GLY A 107 -8.88 15.07 -7.54
#